data_AF-A0A4R6JLH3-F1
#
_entry.id   AF-A0A4R6JLH3-F1
#
_cell.length_a   1.000
_cell.length_b   1.000
_cell.length_c   1.000
_cell.angle_alpha   90.00
_cell.angle_beta   90.00
_cell.angle_gamma   90.00
#
_symmetry.space_group_name_H-M   'P 1'
#
loop_
_entity.id
_entity.type
_entity.pdbx_description
1 polymer ?
#
loop_
_entity_poly.entity_id
_entity_poly.type
_entity_poly.pdbx_seq_one_letter_code
_entity_poly.pdbx_strand_id
1 'polypeptide(L)'
;MEANAEVPQLQARHNLAINSAWTWGRSSRLQAERLLDGSSIWDAYLLMVALRQMIRAAEMAQKSLQKRQAQQILNSALKRFRTDLPELVDARDIIEHFDEYAVGKGALQEADRAADPTLTDFELAQQYTTRLEGTLNEPTVWVGHRAIEVAKVQPAVQRLFNKMWAAAKAEDGD
;
A
#
# COMPACT_ATOMS: atom_id res chain seq x y z
N MET A 1 21.72 11.38 15.09
CA MET A 1 21.53 10.68 16.36
C MET A 1 20.03 10.38 16.47
N GLU A 2 19.57 9.33 15.78
CA GLU A 2 18.17 8.91 15.86
C GLU A 2 17.92 8.41 17.29
N ALA A 3 16.94 8.99 17.98
CA ALA A 3 16.51 8.49 19.28
C ALA A 3 16.07 7.02 19.10
N ASN A 4 16.57 6.13 19.97
CA ASN A 4 16.04 4.78 20.10
C ASN A 4 14.55 4.89 20.45
N ALA A 5 13.68 4.81 19.44
CA ALA A 5 12.26 4.75 19.64
C ALA A 5 11.97 3.41 20.33
N GLU A 6 11.79 3.43 21.65
CA GLU A 6 11.30 2.27 22.40
C GLU A 6 9.97 1.83 21.78
N VAL A 7 9.87 0.54 21.47
CA VAL A 7 8.62 -0.07 21.00
C VAL A 7 7.67 -0.09 22.19
N PRO A 8 6.59 0.70 22.20
CA PRO A 8 5.76 0.81 23.39
C PRO A 8 4.94 -0.48 23.56
N GLN A 9 4.80 -0.94 24.81
CA GLN A 9 4.16 -2.22 25.11
C GLN A 9 2.64 -2.11 25.05
N LEU A 10 2.04 -2.65 23.99
CA LEU A 10 0.60 -2.74 23.78
C LEU A 10 0.05 -4.13 24.16
N GLN A 11 -1.25 -4.25 24.42
CA GLN A 11 -1.88 -5.56 24.65
C GLN A 11 -1.59 -6.52 23.49
N ALA A 12 -1.31 -7.78 23.83
CA ALA A 12 -0.86 -8.81 22.88
C ALA A 12 -1.75 -8.93 21.63
N ARG A 13 -3.07 -8.73 21.77
CA ARG A 13 -4.07 -8.89 20.71
C ARG A 13 -3.90 -7.96 19.50
N HIS A 14 -3.42 -6.74 19.69
CA HIS A 14 -3.17 -5.80 18.59
C HIS A 14 -1.68 -5.46 18.42
N ASN A 15 -0.82 -5.87 19.35
CA ASN A 15 0.63 -5.66 19.27
C ASN A 15 1.24 -6.25 17.99
N LEU A 16 0.82 -7.45 17.56
CA LEU A 16 1.31 -8.04 16.30
C LEU A 16 0.96 -7.16 15.08
N ALA A 17 -0.26 -6.64 15.02
CA ALA A 17 -0.71 -5.79 13.93
C ALA A 17 0.06 -4.45 13.91
N ILE A 18 0.30 -3.87 15.08
CA ILE A 18 1.05 -2.62 15.22
C ILE A 18 2.53 -2.80 14.86
N ASN A 19 3.19 -3.86 15.33
CA ASN A 19 4.57 -4.17 14.95
C ASN A 19 4.69 -4.42 13.44
N SER A 20 3.74 -5.17 12.87
CA SER A 20 3.68 -5.38 11.42
C SER A 20 3.54 -4.05 10.69
N ALA A 21 2.65 -3.16 11.13
CA ALA A 21 2.47 -1.85 10.53
C ALA A 21 3.72 -0.96 10.66
N TRP A 22 4.44 -1.04 11.78
CA TRP A 22 5.71 -0.33 11.94
C TRP A 22 6.76 -0.83 10.94
N THR A 23 6.96 -2.14 10.84
CA THR A 23 7.92 -2.77 9.92
C THR A 23 7.60 -2.43 8.46
N TRP A 24 6.34 -2.61 8.05
CA TRP A 24 5.93 -2.38 6.67
C TRP A 24 5.78 -0.90 6.35
N GLY A 25 5.45 -0.06 7.33
CA GLY A 25 5.48 1.39 7.19
C GLY A 25 6.91 1.90 6.97
N ARG A 26 7.88 1.42 7.76
CA ARG A 26 9.31 1.75 7.55
C ARG A 26 9.81 1.22 6.21
N SER A 27 9.43 0.01 5.83
CA SER A 27 9.79 -0.57 4.52
C SER A 27 9.22 0.26 3.36
N SER A 28 7.95 0.67 3.43
CA SER A 28 7.32 1.51 2.41
C SER A 28 8.03 2.85 2.26
N ARG A 29 8.40 3.47 3.40
CA ARG A 29 9.17 4.72 3.41
C ARG A 29 10.55 4.54 2.74
N LEU A 30 11.29 3.50 3.11
CA LEU A 30 12.62 3.24 2.55
C LEU A 30 12.56 3.02 1.03
N GLN A 31 11.57 2.28 0.53
CA GLN A 31 11.45 2.09 -0.92
C GLN A 31 11.03 3.39 -1.64
N ALA A 32 10.18 4.20 -1.03
CA ALA A 32 9.83 5.51 -1.58
C ALA A 32 11.04 6.46 -1.63
N GLU A 33 11.84 6.52 -0.56
CA GLU A 33 13.09 7.28 -0.52
C GLU A 33 14.05 6.83 -1.63
N ARG A 34 14.22 5.52 -1.82
CA ARG A 34 15.07 4.98 -2.89
C ARG A 34 14.58 5.36 -4.29
N LEU A 35 13.27 5.30 -4.53
CA LEU A 35 12.68 5.71 -5.80
C LEU A 35 12.88 7.21 -6.07
N LEU A 36 12.77 8.06 -5.04
CA LEU A 36 13.05 9.50 -5.13
C LEU A 36 14.54 9.80 -5.39
N ASP A 37 15.44 8.94 -4.94
CA ASP A 37 16.89 9.06 -5.20
C ASP A 37 17.29 8.51 -6.59
N GLY A 38 16.34 8.21 -7.47
CA GLY A 38 16.60 7.72 -8.83
C GLY A 38 16.90 6.22 -8.92
N SER A 39 16.38 5.43 -7.99
CA SER A 39 16.52 3.96 -8.03
C SER A 39 15.62 3.30 -9.09
N SER A 40 15.51 1.97 -9.03
CA SER A 40 15.10 1.12 -10.15
C SER A 40 13.65 0.64 -10.04
N ILE A 41 13.15 0.03 -11.12
CA ILE A 41 11.83 -0.63 -11.15
C ILE A 41 11.66 -1.71 -10.07
N TRP A 42 12.75 -2.34 -9.60
CA TRP A 42 12.71 -3.34 -8.53
C TRP A 42 12.18 -2.76 -7.22
N ASP A 43 12.51 -1.49 -6.96
CA ASP A 43 12.11 -0.78 -5.75
C ASP A 43 10.62 -0.42 -5.79
N ALA A 44 10.07 -0.24 -6.99
CA ALA A 44 8.62 -0.11 -7.20
C ALA A 44 7.87 -1.39 -6.84
N TYR A 45 8.37 -2.57 -7.25
CA TYR A 45 7.77 -3.85 -6.84
C TYR A 45 7.82 -4.06 -5.32
N LEU A 46 8.97 -3.80 -4.70
CA LEU A 46 9.13 -3.92 -3.25
C LEU A 46 8.25 -2.92 -2.49
N LEU A 47 8.08 -1.71 -3.03
CA LEU A 47 7.17 -0.71 -2.48
C LEU A 47 5.72 -1.22 -2.49
N MET A 48 5.26 -1.81 -3.59
CA MET A 48 3.90 -2.35 -3.69
C MET A 48 3.66 -3.48 -2.69
N VAL A 49 4.63 -4.37 -2.51
CA VAL A 49 4.58 -5.40 -1.47
C VAL A 49 4.52 -4.77 -0.07
N ALA A 50 5.34 -3.76 0.22
CA ALA A 50 5.34 -3.11 1.53
C ALA A 50 4.00 -2.40 1.82
N LEU A 51 3.43 -1.71 0.82
CA LEU A 51 2.15 -1.01 0.95
C LEU A 51 0.97 -1.98 1.17
N ARG A 52 0.97 -3.13 0.49
CA ARG A 52 0.02 -4.21 0.78
C ARG A 52 0.07 -4.62 2.23
N GLN A 53 1.27 -4.90 2.73
CA GLN A 53 1.43 -5.44 4.06
C GLN A 53 1.07 -4.40 5.13
N MET A 54 1.26 -3.11 4.83
CA MET A 54 0.73 -2.01 5.64
C MET A 54 -0.80 -2.04 5.72
N ILE A 55 -1.50 -2.22 4.58
CA ILE A 55 -2.98 -2.36 4.57
C ILE A 55 -3.40 -3.60 5.35
N ARG A 56 -2.76 -4.75 5.14
CA ARG A 56 -3.09 -5.99 5.85
C ARG A 56 -2.89 -5.86 7.36
N ALA A 57 -1.84 -5.17 7.80
CA ALA A 57 -1.60 -4.87 9.21
C ALA A 57 -2.72 -3.98 9.78
N ALA A 58 -3.16 -2.97 9.05
CA ALA A 58 -4.29 -2.11 9.45
C ALA A 58 -5.61 -2.89 9.52
N GLU A 59 -5.91 -3.75 8.54
CA GLU A 59 -7.10 -4.60 8.56
C GLU A 59 -7.06 -5.65 9.68
N MET A 60 -5.87 -6.19 9.99
CA MET A 60 -5.67 -7.06 11.15
C MET A 60 -5.95 -6.32 12.45
N ALA A 61 -5.41 -5.10 12.62
CA ALA A 61 -5.69 -4.27 13.78
C ALA A 61 -7.20 -4.03 13.90
N GLN A 62 -7.87 -3.63 12.83
CA GLN A 62 -9.31 -3.38 12.80
C GLN A 62 -10.14 -4.55 13.33
N LYS A 63 -9.80 -5.79 12.94
CA LYS A 63 -10.48 -7.01 13.42
C LYS A 63 -10.30 -7.27 14.92
N SER A 64 -9.23 -6.75 15.52
CA SER A 64 -8.93 -6.91 16.95
C SER A 64 -9.56 -5.85 17.86
N LEU A 65 -9.97 -4.70 17.29
CA LEU A 65 -10.57 -3.58 18.03
C LEU A 65 -12.03 -3.88 18.38
N GLN A 66 -12.42 -3.64 19.63
CA GLN A 66 -13.79 -3.87 20.13
C GLN A 66 -14.50 -2.56 20.46
N LYS A 67 -13.76 -1.54 20.92
CA LYS A 67 -14.34 -0.23 21.26
C LYS A 67 -14.69 0.53 19.98
N ARG A 68 -15.93 1.06 19.94
CA ARG A 68 -16.45 1.84 18.82
C ARG A 68 -15.55 3.02 18.44
N GLN A 69 -15.02 3.74 19.43
CA GLN A 69 -14.13 4.87 19.19
C GLN A 69 -12.84 4.44 18.48
N ALA A 70 -12.21 3.36 18.94
CA ALA A 70 -11.00 2.80 18.31
C ALA A 70 -11.26 2.37 16.86
N GLN A 71 -12.36 1.66 16.62
CA GLN A 71 -12.77 1.26 15.27
C GLN A 71 -13.01 2.48 14.36
N GLN A 72 -13.67 3.54 14.85
CA GLN A 72 -13.91 4.76 14.07
C GLN A 72 -12.62 5.47 13.67
N ILE A 73 -11.64 5.54 14.57
CA ILE A 73 -10.32 6.14 14.30
C ILE A 73 -9.64 5.39 13.14
N LEU A 74 -9.56 4.07 13.23
CA LEU A 74 -8.88 3.26 12.24
C LEU A 74 -9.62 3.21 10.89
N ASN A 75 -10.96 3.09 10.90
CA ASN A 75 -11.76 3.12 9.68
C ASN A 75 -11.57 4.42 8.89
N SER A 76 -11.57 5.54 9.60
CA SER A 76 -11.35 6.86 9.00
C SER A 76 -9.94 6.98 8.42
N ALA A 77 -8.94 6.42 9.10
CA ALA A 77 -7.55 6.42 8.64
C ALA A 77 -7.34 5.53 7.40
N LEU A 78 -7.92 4.32 7.38
CA LEU A 78 -7.91 3.43 6.22
C LEU A 78 -8.59 4.06 5.01
N LYS A 79 -9.75 4.70 5.22
CA LYS A 79 -10.44 5.45 4.16
C LYS A 79 -9.54 6.55 3.61
N ARG A 80 -8.92 7.35 4.50
CA ARG A 80 -8.03 8.43 4.08
C ARG A 80 -6.80 7.91 3.34
N PHE A 81 -6.19 6.82 3.78
CA PHE A 81 -5.04 6.20 3.11
C PHE A 81 -5.37 5.79 1.67
N ARG A 82 -6.54 5.16 1.47
CA ARG A 82 -7.04 4.81 0.12
C ARG A 82 -7.36 6.03 -0.75
N THR A 83 -7.73 7.15 -0.14
CA THR A 83 -7.91 8.43 -0.86
C THR A 83 -6.58 9.10 -1.21
N ASP A 84 -5.58 8.99 -0.33
CA ASP A 84 -4.25 9.56 -0.58
C ASP A 84 -3.48 8.78 -1.65
N LEU A 85 -3.76 7.48 -1.78
CA LEU A 85 -3.21 6.58 -2.80
C LEU A 85 -4.36 5.91 -3.57
N PRO A 86 -5.10 6.67 -4.39
CA PRO A 86 -6.12 6.08 -5.26
C PRO A 86 -5.40 5.05 -6.14
N GLU A 87 -6.04 3.95 -6.52
CA GLU A 87 -5.47 2.93 -7.42
C GLU A 87 -4.46 1.95 -6.81
N LEU A 88 -4.00 2.14 -5.56
CA LEU A 88 -3.05 1.22 -4.91
C LEU A 88 -3.56 -0.23 -4.84
N VAL A 89 -4.87 -0.41 -4.61
CA VAL A 89 -5.46 -1.74 -4.51
C VAL A 89 -5.36 -2.49 -5.84
N ASP A 90 -5.71 -1.83 -6.93
CA ASP A 90 -5.68 -2.39 -8.29
C ASP A 90 -4.23 -2.62 -8.73
N ALA A 91 -3.34 -1.64 -8.53
CA ALA A 91 -1.92 -1.76 -8.86
C ALA A 91 -1.26 -2.97 -8.16
N ARG A 92 -1.63 -3.18 -6.90
CA ARG A 92 -1.17 -4.32 -6.11
C ARG A 92 -1.72 -5.65 -6.63
N ASP A 93 -3.01 -5.68 -6.97
CA ASP A 93 -3.67 -6.88 -7.52
C ASP A 93 -2.97 -7.36 -8.80
N ILE A 94 -2.66 -6.44 -9.70
CA ILE A 94 -1.91 -6.71 -10.93
C ILE A 94 -0.55 -7.35 -10.64
N ILE A 95 0.19 -6.83 -9.65
CA ILE A 95 1.51 -7.36 -9.26
C ILE A 95 1.41 -8.73 -8.58
N GLU A 96 0.37 -8.97 -7.78
CA GLU A 96 0.17 -10.25 -7.11
C GLU A 96 -0.19 -11.39 -8.07
N HIS A 97 -0.97 -11.04 -9.09
CA HIS A 97 -1.44 -11.95 -10.12
C HIS A 97 -0.65 -11.78 -11.42
N PHE A 98 0.66 -11.45 -11.30
CA PHE A 98 1.48 -11.10 -12.46
C PHE A 98 1.51 -12.20 -13.53
N ASP A 99 1.36 -13.46 -13.14
CA ASP A 99 1.30 -14.61 -14.03
C ASP A 99 0.02 -14.63 -14.87
N GLU A 100 -1.12 -14.31 -14.27
CA GLU A 100 -2.40 -14.14 -14.97
C GLU A 100 -2.35 -12.91 -15.89
N TYR A 101 -1.84 -11.79 -15.39
CA TYR A 101 -1.74 -10.55 -16.16
C TYR A 101 -0.73 -10.65 -17.32
N ALA A 102 0.34 -11.44 -17.16
CA ALA A 102 1.33 -11.68 -18.21
C ALA A 102 0.76 -12.49 -19.40
N VAL A 103 -0.36 -13.19 -19.22
CA VAL A 103 -1.03 -13.96 -20.28
C VAL A 103 -2.39 -13.38 -20.66
N GLY A 104 -2.69 -12.14 -20.28
CA GLY A 104 -3.91 -11.44 -20.66
C GLY A 104 -5.18 -11.93 -19.96
N LYS A 105 -5.07 -12.57 -18.79
CA LYS A 105 -6.20 -13.18 -18.06
C LYS A 105 -6.48 -12.54 -16.70
N GLY A 106 -5.83 -11.42 -16.38
CA GLY A 106 -6.05 -10.70 -15.13
C GLY A 106 -7.47 -10.15 -15.04
N ALA A 107 -8.00 -10.01 -13.82
CA ALA A 107 -9.39 -9.58 -13.60
C ALA A 107 -9.72 -8.23 -14.28
N LEU A 108 -8.81 -7.26 -14.23
CA LEU A 108 -9.00 -5.96 -14.89
C LEU A 108 -8.84 -6.06 -16.42
N GLN A 109 -7.98 -6.95 -16.91
CA GLN A 109 -7.85 -7.21 -18.35
C GLN A 109 -9.13 -7.84 -18.93
N GLU A 110 -9.81 -8.70 -18.19
CA GLU A 110 -11.10 -9.26 -18.61
C GLU A 110 -12.18 -8.17 -18.71
N ALA A 111 -12.16 -7.17 -17.82
CA ALA A 111 -13.04 -6.01 -17.92
C ALA A 111 -12.73 -5.17 -19.16
N ASP A 112 -11.44 -4.94 -19.47
CA ASP A 112 -11.02 -4.21 -20.67
C ASP A 112 -11.37 -4.99 -21.95
N ARG A 113 -11.20 -6.32 -21.96
CA ARG A 113 -11.61 -7.19 -23.07
C ARG A 113 -13.11 -7.17 -23.30
N ALA A 114 -13.90 -7.12 -22.22
CA ALA A 114 -15.35 -6.98 -22.33
C ALA A 114 -15.74 -5.62 -22.94
N ALA A 115 -14.96 -4.56 -22.68
CA ALA A 115 -15.16 -3.23 -23.25
C ALA A 115 -14.69 -3.14 -24.73
N ASP A 116 -13.59 -3.81 -25.06
CA ASP A 116 -13.06 -3.92 -26.42
C ASP A 116 -12.66 -5.39 -26.74
N PRO A 117 -13.58 -6.15 -27.36
CA PRO A 117 -13.33 -7.55 -27.72
C PRO A 117 -12.26 -7.75 -28.79
N THR A 118 -11.75 -6.68 -29.41
CA THR A 118 -10.67 -6.78 -30.42
C THR A 118 -9.29 -6.91 -29.79
N LEU A 119 -9.16 -6.60 -28.49
CA LEU A 119 -7.91 -6.71 -27.75
C LEU A 119 -7.46 -8.17 -27.64
N THR A 120 -6.23 -8.42 -28.08
CA THR A 120 -5.55 -9.71 -27.92
C THR A 120 -4.96 -9.85 -26.51
N ASP A 121 -4.71 -11.10 -26.09
CA ASP A 121 -4.03 -11.41 -24.83
C ASP A 121 -2.67 -10.71 -24.72
N PHE A 122 -1.97 -10.58 -25.85
CA PHE A 122 -0.67 -9.91 -25.94
C PHE A 122 -0.79 -8.40 -25.72
N GLU A 123 -1.77 -7.74 -26.33
CA GLU A 123 -2.01 -6.30 -26.14
C GLU A 123 -2.42 -6.01 -24.69
N LEU A 124 -3.29 -6.86 -24.11
CA LEU A 124 -3.67 -6.76 -22.71
C LEU A 124 -2.47 -6.95 -21.78
N ALA A 125 -1.60 -7.93 -22.04
CA ALA A 125 -0.39 -8.13 -21.25
C ALA A 125 0.55 -6.91 -21.32
N GLN A 126 0.71 -6.29 -22.50
CA GLN A 126 1.51 -5.07 -22.64
C GLN A 126 0.93 -3.87 -21.88
N GLN A 127 -0.38 -3.68 -21.93
CA GLN A 127 -1.08 -2.57 -21.27
C GLN A 127 -0.93 -2.58 -19.74
N TYR A 128 -0.69 -3.76 -19.15
CA TYR A 128 -0.62 -3.95 -17.69
C TYR A 128 0.81 -4.04 -17.15
N THR A 129 1.81 -3.61 -17.92
CA THR A 129 3.21 -3.60 -17.49
C THR A 129 3.50 -2.57 -16.40
N THR A 130 4.46 -2.89 -15.53
CA THR A 130 4.97 -1.95 -14.52
C THR A 130 6.02 -1.04 -15.16
N ARG A 131 5.86 0.28 -14.96
CA ARG A 131 6.76 1.29 -15.52
C ARG A 131 6.99 2.42 -14.51
N LEU A 132 8.17 3.03 -14.58
CA LEU A 132 8.53 4.17 -13.75
C LEU A 132 8.62 5.39 -14.66
N GLU A 133 7.82 6.41 -14.36
CA GLU A 133 7.77 7.66 -15.13
C GLU A 133 7.88 8.88 -14.20
N GLY A 134 7.96 10.07 -14.78
CA GLY A 134 8.05 11.33 -14.04
C GLY A 134 9.47 11.88 -13.98
N THR A 135 9.71 12.75 -13.00
CA THR A 135 11.04 13.34 -12.75
C THR A 135 11.70 12.65 -11.56
N LEU A 136 13.01 12.85 -11.38
CA LEU A 136 13.73 12.33 -10.20
C LEU A 136 13.07 12.76 -8.88
N ASN A 137 12.54 13.99 -8.83
CA ASN A 137 11.91 14.51 -7.61
C ASN A 137 10.44 14.10 -7.45
N GLU A 138 9.81 13.67 -8.54
CA GLU A 138 8.39 13.32 -8.59
C GLU A 138 8.17 12.04 -9.41
N PRO A 139 8.78 10.91 -8.99
CA PRO A 139 8.59 9.66 -9.70
C PRO A 139 7.18 9.13 -9.45
N THR A 140 6.60 8.55 -10.48
CA THR A 140 5.31 7.87 -10.47
C THR A 140 5.51 6.43 -10.88
N VAL A 141 5.11 5.51 -10.01
CA VAL A 141 5.04 4.09 -10.32
C VAL A 141 3.72 3.84 -11.03
N TRP A 142 3.78 3.36 -12.25
CA TRP A 142 2.64 2.91 -13.02
C TRP A 142 2.58 1.40 -13.01
N VAL A 143 1.41 0.84 -12.74
CA VAL A 143 1.11 -0.58 -12.93
C VAL A 143 -0.08 -0.66 -13.87
N GLY A 144 0.21 -0.92 -15.14
CA GLY A 144 -0.73 -0.64 -16.22
C GLY A 144 -1.20 0.81 -16.20
N HIS A 145 -2.51 1.02 -16.15
CA HIS A 145 -3.13 2.35 -16.09
C HIS A 145 -3.22 2.95 -14.68
N ARG A 146 -2.68 2.27 -13.66
CA ARG A 146 -2.79 2.67 -12.25
C ARG A 146 -1.53 3.41 -11.81
N ALA A 147 -1.68 4.63 -11.31
CA ALA A 147 -0.59 5.53 -10.96
C ALA A 147 -0.43 5.68 -9.45
N ILE A 148 0.80 5.50 -8.96
CA ILE A 148 1.19 5.74 -7.58
C ILE A 148 2.28 6.81 -7.54
N GLU A 149 1.90 8.02 -7.14
CA GLU A 149 2.83 9.12 -6.90
C GLU A 149 3.68 8.80 -5.65
N VAL A 150 4.98 8.59 -5.85
CA VAL A 150 5.89 8.14 -4.80
C VAL A 150 5.97 9.15 -3.66
N ALA A 151 5.92 10.46 -3.96
CA ALA A 151 5.95 11.53 -2.97
C ALA A 151 4.76 11.47 -1.96
N LYS A 152 3.62 10.87 -2.34
CA LYS A 152 2.45 10.73 -1.46
C LYS A 152 2.57 9.56 -0.49
N VAL A 153 3.46 8.60 -0.75
CA VAL A 153 3.58 7.35 -0.01
C VAL A 153 3.96 7.60 1.46
N GLN A 154 5.10 8.24 1.70
CA GLN A 154 5.60 8.48 3.06
C GLN A 154 4.57 9.20 3.95
N PRO A 155 3.99 10.35 3.55
CA PRO A 155 3.01 11.02 4.40
C PRO A 155 1.73 10.20 4.60
N ALA A 156 1.28 9.41 3.61
CA ALA A 156 0.11 8.54 3.76
C ALA A 156 0.37 7.39 4.76
N VAL A 157 1.50 6.71 4.62
CA VAL A 157 1.92 5.61 5.51
C VAL A 157 2.10 6.09 6.94
N GLN A 158 2.79 7.22 7.14
CA GLN A 158 3.00 7.78 8.48
C GLN A 158 1.67 8.14 9.15
N ARG A 159 0.74 8.76 8.41
CA ARG A 159 -0.60 9.07 8.93
C ARG A 159 -1.35 7.81 9.34
N LEU A 160 -1.35 6.78 8.49
CA LEU A 160 -2.03 5.52 8.79
C LEU A 160 -1.45 4.87 10.05
N PHE A 161 -0.12 4.75 10.14
CA PHE A 161 0.54 4.19 11.31
C PHE A 161 0.20 4.94 12.61
N ASN A 162 0.28 6.28 12.59
CA ASN A 162 -0.07 7.10 13.76
C ASN A 162 -1.53 6.89 14.20
N LYS A 163 -2.44 6.68 13.26
CA LYS A 163 -3.85 6.42 13.58
C LYS A 163 -4.10 4.98 14.04
N MET A 164 -3.36 4.00 13.53
CA MET A 164 -3.37 2.64 14.08
C MET A 164 -2.93 2.65 15.55
N TRP A 165 -1.85 3.37 15.84
CA TRP A 165 -1.36 3.55 17.21
C TRP A 165 -2.39 4.23 18.12
N ALA A 166 -3.00 5.33 17.65
CA ALA A 166 -4.05 6.02 18.39
C ALA A 166 -5.30 5.15 18.62
N ALA A 167 -5.68 4.32 17.65
CA ALA A 167 -6.78 3.38 17.81
C ALA A 167 -6.46 2.29 18.84
N ALA A 168 -5.23 1.77 18.86
CA ALA A 168 -4.78 0.82 19.87
C ALA A 168 -4.83 1.41 21.29
N LYS A 169 -4.37 2.65 21.48
CA LYS A 169 -4.48 3.34 22.77
C LYS A 169 -5.92 3.53 23.23
N ALA A 170 -6.78 4.02 22.33
CA ALA A 170 -8.20 4.16 22.61
C ALA A 170 -8.87 2.82 22.99
N GLU A 171 -8.43 1.72 22.38
CA GLU A 171 -8.86 0.35 22.71
C GLU A 171 -8.44 -0.06 24.13
N ASP A 172 -7.23 0.27 24.55
CA ASP A 172 -6.72 -0.04 25.90
C ASP A 172 -7.28 0.90 26.97
N GLY A 173 -7.78 2.08 26.57
CA GLY A 173 -8.33 3.09 27.50
C GLY A 173 -7.33 4.16 27.92
N ASP A 174 -6.23 4.30 27.16
CA ASP A 174 -5.17 5.30 27.31
C ASP A 174 -5.42 6.56 26.47
#